data_AF-A0A699VF08-F1
#
_entry.id   AF-A0A699VF08-F1
#
_cell.length_a   1.000
_cell.length_b   1.000
_cell.length_c   1.000
_cell.angle_alpha   90.00
_cell.angle_beta   90.00
_cell.angle_gamma   90.00
#
_symmetry.space_group_name_H-M   'P 1'
#
loop_
_entity.id
_entity.type
_entity.pdbx_description
1 polymer ?
#
loop_
_entity_poly.entity_id
_entity_poly.type
_entity_poly.pdbx_seq_one_letter_code
_entity_poly.pdbx_strand_id
1 'polypeptide(L)'
;LPPWPTRVALRPDGIAAAQLQGDTVLLQRYTTTGELLPTLTYQLSSAAHTFAGYEHIRPSQLLYYDGKYFTYWQNQVMWLAESGRHRLHVLPAEVFQLVRSPYAAELSLAAVSEEGFMRWEPGRPANNVPWEQLVADNTEPTIYSLCFISATYLVSLNTNHAALYELGPDGA
;
A
#
# COMPACT_ATOMS: atom_id res chain seq x y z
N LEU A 1 -18.11 -10.27 5.76
CA LEU A 1 -16.86 -9.47 5.79
C LEU A 1 -16.57 -9.10 7.24
N PRO A 2 -15.30 -9.03 7.63
CA PRO A 2 -14.96 -8.74 9.03
C PRO A 2 -15.26 -7.26 9.36
N PRO A 3 -15.35 -6.88 10.64
CA PRO A 3 -15.76 -5.53 11.04
C PRO A 3 -14.84 -4.44 10.48
N TRP A 4 -15.41 -3.29 10.14
CA TRP A 4 -14.66 -2.13 9.65
C TRP A 4 -13.81 -1.50 10.77
N PRO A 5 -12.61 -0.97 10.46
CA PRO A 5 -12.00 -0.89 9.13
C PRO A 5 -11.29 -2.18 8.67
N THR A 6 -11.41 -2.52 7.38
CA THR A 6 -10.74 -3.69 6.78
C THR A 6 -10.24 -3.38 5.37
N ARG A 7 -9.14 -4.02 4.99
CA ARG A 7 -8.52 -3.91 3.65
C ARG A 7 -8.93 -5.13 2.84
N VAL A 8 -9.37 -4.97 1.60
CA VAL A 8 -9.90 -6.10 0.79
C VAL A 8 -9.19 -6.19 -0.55
N ALA A 9 -8.82 -7.42 -0.96
CA ALA A 9 -8.20 -7.73 -2.23
C ALA A 9 -8.97 -8.82 -2.97
N LEU A 10 -9.07 -8.69 -4.29
CA LEU A 10 -9.42 -9.80 -5.16
C LEU A 10 -8.21 -10.70 -5.38
N ARG A 11 -8.43 -12.02 -5.32
CA ARG A 11 -7.45 -13.06 -5.63
C ARG A 11 -7.97 -13.87 -6.83
N PRO A 12 -7.10 -14.56 -7.58
CA PRO A 12 -7.54 -15.47 -8.64
C PRO A 12 -8.49 -16.57 -8.15
N ASP A 13 -8.34 -16.99 -6.89
CA ASP A 13 -9.06 -18.08 -6.24
C ASP A 13 -10.09 -17.60 -5.20
N GLY A 14 -10.36 -16.29 -5.11
CA GLY A 14 -11.36 -15.73 -4.21
C GLY A 14 -11.04 -14.32 -3.71
N ILE A 15 -11.18 -14.09 -2.40
CA ILE A 15 -11.04 -12.76 -1.79
C ILE A 15 -10.10 -12.86 -0.58
N ALA A 16 -9.35 -11.80 -0.29
CA ALA A 16 -8.70 -11.64 1.01
C ALA A 16 -9.17 -10.38 1.71
N ALA A 17 -9.22 -10.45 3.04
CA ALA A 17 -9.43 -9.32 3.92
C ALA A 17 -8.29 -9.25 4.95
N ALA A 18 -7.72 -8.08 5.16
CA ALA A 18 -6.72 -7.85 6.18
C ALA A 18 -7.25 -6.86 7.24
N GLN A 19 -6.92 -7.14 8.49
CA GLN A 19 -7.26 -6.31 9.64
C GLN A 19 -6.05 -6.17 10.54
N LEU A 20 -5.95 -5.03 11.19
CA LEU A 20 -4.93 -4.78 12.19
C LEU A 20 -5.59 -4.75 13.57
N GLN A 21 -5.05 -5.56 14.49
CA GLN A 21 -5.48 -5.65 15.88
C GLN A 21 -4.27 -5.42 16.77
N GLY A 22 -4.16 -4.21 17.34
CA GLY A 22 -2.92 -3.80 18.02
C GLY A 22 -1.76 -3.76 17.03
N ASP A 23 -0.76 -4.61 17.24
CA ASP A 23 0.42 -4.78 16.39
C ASP A 23 0.38 -6.06 15.54
N THR A 24 -0.80 -6.70 15.47
CA THR A 24 -1.00 -7.97 14.77
C THR A 24 -1.89 -7.78 13.55
N VAL A 25 -1.42 -8.19 12.38
CA VAL A 25 -2.24 -8.26 11.17
C VAL A 25 -2.86 -9.64 11.05
N LEU A 26 -4.19 -9.68 10.97
CA LEU A 26 -4.98 -10.86 10.62
C LEU A 26 -5.36 -10.80 9.14
N LEU A 27 -4.92 -11.80 8.38
CA LEU A 27 -5.26 -11.96 6.97
C LEU A 27 -6.19 -13.16 6.81
N GLN A 28 -7.46 -12.87 6.52
CA GLN A 28 -8.50 -13.84 6.25
C GLN A 28 -8.63 -14.01 4.75
N ARG A 29 -8.68 -15.27 4.29
CA ARG A 29 -8.79 -15.60 2.86
C ARG A 29 -10.05 -16.42 2.66
N TYR A 30 -10.81 -16.06 1.64
CA TYR A 30 -12.05 -16.72 1.27
C TYR A 30 -11.91 -17.30 -0.13
N THR A 31 -12.41 -18.51 -0.34
CA THR A 31 -12.53 -19.10 -1.67
C THR A 31 -13.60 -18.39 -2.49
N THR A 32 -13.71 -18.71 -3.78
CA THR A 32 -14.83 -18.24 -4.64
C THR A 32 -16.21 -18.69 -4.16
N THR A 33 -16.29 -19.80 -3.39
CA THR A 33 -17.53 -20.29 -2.77
C THR A 33 -17.83 -19.64 -1.41
N GLY A 34 -16.94 -18.77 -0.92
CA GLY A 34 -17.09 -18.09 0.36
C GLY A 34 -16.57 -18.86 1.57
N GLU A 35 -15.91 -20.01 1.36
CA GLU A 35 -15.29 -20.78 2.44
C GLU A 35 -14.08 -20.02 3.00
N LEU A 36 -13.99 -19.89 4.33
CA LEU A 36 -12.86 -19.29 5.02
C LEU A 36 -11.70 -20.29 5.11
N LEU A 37 -10.58 -19.95 4.48
CA LEU A 37 -9.31 -20.65 4.61
C LEU A 37 -8.63 -20.30 5.95
N PRO A 38 -7.62 -21.09 6.39
CA PRO A 38 -6.85 -20.77 7.59
C PRO A 38 -6.31 -19.34 7.58
N THR A 39 -6.66 -18.60 8.63
CA THR A 39 -6.21 -17.23 8.88
C THR A 39 -4.70 -17.20 9.03
N LEU A 40 -4.06 -16.25 8.35
CA LEU A 40 -2.64 -15.97 8.52
C LEU A 40 -2.46 -14.78 9.45
N THR A 41 -1.50 -14.89 10.36
CA THR A 41 -1.24 -13.88 11.40
C THR A 41 0.18 -13.37 11.26
N TYR A 42 0.35 -12.05 11.30
CA TYR A 42 1.65 -11.39 11.20
C TYR A 42 1.85 -10.45 12.38
N GLN A 43 2.87 -10.72 13.19
CA GLN A 43 3.28 -9.84 14.27
C GLN A 43 4.21 -8.77 13.72
N LEU A 44 3.80 -7.50 13.72
CA LEU A 44 4.57 -6.42 13.08
C LEU A 44 5.81 -5.97 13.89
N SER A 45 5.91 -6.38 15.16
CA SER A 45 7.02 -6.15 16.10
C SER A 45 7.83 -4.87 15.82
N SER A 46 7.30 -3.71 16.18
CA SER A 46 8.11 -2.53 16.48
C SER A 46 7.62 -1.96 17.80
N ALA A 47 8.45 -2.02 18.83
CA ALA A 47 8.10 -1.80 20.24
C ALA A 47 7.62 -0.37 20.61
N ALA A 48 7.22 0.48 19.67
CA ALA A 48 6.98 1.91 19.94
C ALA A 48 5.77 2.55 19.25
N HIS A 49 5.00 1.83 18.42
CA HIS A 49 3.94 2.46 17.63
C HIS A 49 2.60 1.81 17.96
N THR A 50 1.93 2.36 18.98
CA THR A 50 0.51 2.19 19.13
C THR A 50 -0.17 2.84 17.94
N PHE A 51 -0.94 2.07 17.17
CA PHE A 51 -1.81 2.60 16.14
C PHE A 51 -2.89 3.46 16.81
N ALA A 52 -2.62 4.75 16.97
CA ALA A 52 -3.53 5.72 17.58
C ALA A 52 -4.38 6.46 16.54
N GLY A 53 -4.27 6.10 15.26
CA GLY A 53 -4.90 6.82 14.15
C GLY A 53 -6.37 6.52 13.96
N TYR A 54 -7.12 7.55 13.57
CA TYR A 54 -8.44 7.41 12.98
C TYR A 54 -8.26 6.94 11.54
N GLU A 55 -8.72 5.74 11.19
CA GLU A 55 -8.70 5.33 9.77
C GLU A 55 -9.83 6.02 9.01
N HIS A 56 -9.52 6.61 7.85
CA HIS A 56 -10.54 7.15 6.98
C HIS A 56 -11.56 6.06 6.59
N ILE A 57 -12.84 6.43 6.55
CA ILE A 57 -14.05 5.58 6.46
C ILE A 57 -14.15 4.81 5.11
N ARG A 58 -13.11 4.81 4.28
CA ARG A 58 -13.08 4.13 2.97
C ARG A 58 -12.26 2.84 3.05
N PRO A 59 -12.59 1.81 2.25
CA PRO A 59 -11.69 0.68 2.02
C PRO A 59 -10.32 1.20 1.59
N SER A 60 -9.33 1.14 2.46
CA SER A 60 -7.95 1.30 2.03
C SER A 60 -7.47 0.00 1.38
N GLN A 61 -6.48 0.09 0.51
CA GLN A 61 -6.23 -0.95 -0.49
C GLN A 61 -5.44 -2.13 0.10
N LEU A 62 -5.94 -3.35 -0.15
CA LEU A 62 -5.12 -4.57 -0.13
C LEU A 62 -4.90 -4.98 -1.59
N LEU A 63 -3.64 -5.07 -1.99
CA LEU A 63 -3.26 -5.49 -3.33
C LEU A 63 -2.71 -6.90 -3.27
N TYR A 64 -3.13 -7.77 -4.18
CA TYR A 64 -2.59 -9.13 -4.31
C TYR A 64 -1.71 -9.24 -5.56
N TYR A 65 -0.53 -9.83 -5.40
CA TYR A 65 0.35 -10.19 -6.50
C TYR A 65 1.25 -11.37 -6.12
N ASP A 66 1.23 -12.44 -6.91
CA ASP A 66 2.17 -13.56 -6.79
C ASP A 66 2.31 -14.12 -5.35
N GLY A 67 1.18 -14.49 -4.75
CA GLY A 67 1.15 -15.06 -3.38
C GLY A 67 1.51 -14.06 -2.27
N LYS A 68 1.58 -12.76 -2.58
CA LYS A 68 1.87 -11.70 -1.62
C LYS A 68 0.75 -10.66 -1.60
N TYR A 69 0.61 -10.03 -0.45
CA TYR A 69 -0.35 -8.95 -0.21
C TYR A 69 0.40 -7.68 0.15
N PHE A 70 -0.07 -6.55 -0.34
CA PHE A 70 0.53 -5.24 -0.11
C PHE A 70 -0.55 -4.29 0.38
N THR A 71 -0.27 -3.58 1.46
CA THR A 71 -1.23 -2.69 2.13
C THR A 71 -0.48 -1.67 2.98
N TYR A 72 -1.22 -0.76 3.59
CA TYR A 72 -0.70 0.21 4.53
C TYR A 72 -1.66 0.50 5.68
N TRP A 73 -1.07 0.95 6.78
CA TRP A 73 -1.75 1.52 7.94
C TRP A 73 -0.97 2.73 8.40
N GLN A 74 -1.62 3.90 8.46
CA GLN A 74 -0.96 5.19 8.75
C GLN A 74 0.23 5.41 7.80
N ASN A 75 1.41 5.69 8.35
CA ASN A 75 2.66 5.86 7.62
C ASN A 75 3.39 4.54 7.33
N GLN A 76 2.77 3.37 7.55
CA GLN A 76 3.45 2.09 7.41
C GLN A 76 2.96 1.33 6.19
N VAL A 77 3.85 1.07 5.22
CA VAL A 77 3.58 0.16 4.09
C VAL A 77 4.14 -1.22 4.40
N MET A 78 3.38 -2.26 4.05
CA MET A 78 3.74 -3.62 4.41
C MET A 78 3.44 -4.60 3.30
N TRP A 79 4.30 -5.62 3.20
CA TRP A 79 4.04 -6.80 2.38
C TRP A 79 3.90 -8.02 3.28
N LEU A 80 2.95 -8.89 2.92
CA LEU A 80 2.58 -10.08 3.69
C LEU A 80 2.59 -11.26 2.71
N ALA A 81 3.40 -12.27 2.97
CA ALA A 81 3.47 -13.48 2.14
C ALA A 81 2.67 -14.61 2.77
N GLU A 82 2.03 -15.46 1.95
CA GLU A 82 1.25 -16.60 2.45
C GLU A 82 2.08 -17.60 3.31
N SER A 83 3.41 -17.56 3.21
CA SER A 83 4.32 -18.34 4.06
C SER A 83 4.47 -17.80 5.48
N GLY A 84 3.77 -16.72 5.86
CA GLY A 84 3.92 -16.02 7.15
C GLY A 84 5.08 -15.02 7.19
N ARG A 85 5.89 -14.93 6.12
CA ARG A 85 6.93 -13.90 6.02
C ARG A 85 6.29 -12.54 5.76
N HIS A 86 6.84 -11.49 6.36
CA HIS A 86 6.40 -10.13 6.12
C HIS A 86 7.58 -9.16 6.20
N ARG A 87 7.37 -7.93 5.74
CA ARG A 87 8.24 -6.77 5.96
C ARG A 87 7.35 -5.56 6.14
N LEU A 88 7.80 -4.67 7.00
CA LEU A 88 7.21 -3.38 7.28
C LEU A 88 8.20 -2.30 6.85
N HIS A 89 7.71 -1.24 6.24
CA HIS A 89 8.46 0.00 6.03
C HIS A 89 7.66 1.14 6.61
N VAL A 90 8.33 1.98 7.40
CA VAL A 90 7.75 3.18 8.01
C VAL A 90 8.18 4.38 7.18
N LEU A 91 7.21 5.16 6.74
CA LEU A 91 7.37 6.40 5.98
C LEU A 91 7.34 7.61 6.93
N PRO A 92 7.89 8.77 6.53
CA PRO A 92 7.85 9.98 7.34
C PRO A 92 6.43 10.54 7.52
N ALA A 93 5.55 10.33 6.54
CA ALA A 93 4.18 10.86 6.52
C ALA A 93 3.12 9.76 6.33
N GLU A 94 1.87 10.06 6.72
CA GLU A 94 0.73 9.16 6.56
C GLU A 94 0.47 8.82 5.10
N VAL A 95 0.21 7.55 4.81
CA VAL A 95 -0.12 7.05 3.47
C VAL A 95 -1.62 7.15 3.26
N PHE A 96 -2.01 7.72 2.13
CA PHE A 96 -3.41 7.84 1.72
C PHE A 96 -3.83 6.83 0.68
N GLN A 97 -2.90 6.33 -0.13
CA GLN A 97 -3.17 5.38 -1.20
C GLN A 97 -1.94 4.55 -1.55
N LEU A 98 -2.17 3.31 -1.94
CA LEU A 98 -1.19 2.40 -2.50
C LEU A 98 -1.75 1.83 -3.82
N VAL A 99 -1.04 2.04 -4.92
CA VAL A 99 -1.43 1.58 -6.25
C VAL A 99 -0.38 0.67 -6.87
N ARG A 100 -0.83 -0.23 -7.73
CA ARG A 100 0.02 -1.12 -8.53
C ARG A 100 -0.08 -0.72 -10.01
N SER A 101 1.04 -0.75 -10.72
CA SER A 101 1.03 -0.63 -12.18
C SER A 101 0.47 -1.90 -12.82
N PRO A 102 -0.60 -1.83 -13.63
CA PRO A 102 -1.04 -2.96 -14.44
C PRO A 102 -0.19 -3.10 -15.74
N TYR A 103 0.66 -2.13 -16.05
CA TYR A 103 1.43 -2.08 -17.29
C TYR A 103 2.86 -2.60 -17.15
N ALA A 104 3.37 -2.68 -15.91
CA ALA A 104 4.69 -3.22 -15.64
C ALA A 104 4.64 -4.77 -15.64
N ALA A 105 5.64 -5.40 -16.29
CA ALA A 105 5.79 -6.85 -16.30
C ALA A 105 6.16 -7.39 -14.90
N GLU A 106 6.87 -6.59 -14.11
CA GLU A 106 7.23 -6.87 -12.73
C GLU A 106 6.36 -6.06 -11.75
N LEU A 107 6.40 -6.42 -10.47
CA LEU A 107 5.68 -5.69 -9.43
C LEU A 107 6.22 -4.26 -9.33
N SER A 108 5.43 -3.29 -9.77
CA SER A 108 5.66 -1.86 -9.55
C SER A 108 4.52 -1.30 -8.71
N LEU A 109 4.87 -0.78 -7.53
CA LEU A 109 3.94 -0.16 -6.60
C LEU A 109 4.28 1.32 -6.46
N ALA A 110 3.27 2.14 -6.19
CA ALA A 110 3.45 3.51 -5.76
C ALA A 110 2.53 3.83 -4.58
N ALA A 111 3.03 4.59 -3.62
CA ALA A 111 2.27 5.05 -2.46
C ALA A 111 2.23 6.57 -2.46
N VAL A 112 1.12 7.16 -2.00
CA VAL A 112 0.97 8.60 -1.83
C VAL A 112 0.79 8.95 -0.37
N SER A 113 1.39 10.04 0.07
CA SER A 113 1.32 10.60 1.42
C SER A 113 0.98 12.10 1.38
N GLU A 114 0.89 12.72 2.55
CA GLU A 114 0.77 14.19 2.68
C GLU A 114 1.88 14.95 1.97
N GLU A 115 3.07 14.37 1.92
CA GLU A 115 4.27 15.03 1.43
C GLU A 115 4.51 14.80 -0.07
N GLY A 116 3.75 13.92 -0.73
CA GLY A 116 3.93 13.60 -2.14
C GLY A 116 3.64 12.13 -2.44
N PHE A 117 4.32 11.54 -3.42
CA PHE A 117 4.22 10.10 -3.69
C PHE A 117 5.59 9.47 -3.92
N MET A 118 5.65 8.15 -3.84
CA MET A 118 6.86 7.34 -4.01
C MET A 118 6.58 6.10 -4.83
N ARG A 119 7.57 5.64 -5.60
CA ARG A 119 7.62 4.25 -6.07
C ARG A 119 8.12 3.36 -4.93
N TRP A 120 7.43 2.24 -4.68
CA TRP A 120 7.78 1.31 -3.62
C TRP A 120 8.21 -0.04 -4.19
N GLU A 121 9.42 -0.48 -3.82
CA GLU A 121 9.98 -1.77 -4.22
C GLU A 121 10.24 -2.66 -2.99
N PRO A 122 9.28 -3.52 -2.60
CA PRO A 122 9.35 -4.30 -1.35
C PRO A 122 10.52 -5.29 -1.29
N GLY A 123 11.16 -5.59 -2.43
CA GLY A 123 12.31 -6.47 -2.56
C GLY A 123 13.65 -5.84 -2.17
N ARG A 124 13.83 -4.52 -2.33
CA ARG A 124 15.10 -3.83 -2.06
C ARG A 124 15.19 -3.45 -0.57
N PRO A 125 16.14 -4.02 0.19
CA PRO A 125 16.37 -3.61 1.57
C PRO A 125 17.00 -2.23 1.55
N ALA A 126 16.22 -1.19 1.83
CA ALA A 126 16.69 0.18 2.01
C ALA A 126 17.71 0.63 0.96
N ASN A 127 17.23 1.04 -0.21
CA ASN A 127 17.84 2.26 -0.71
C ASN A 127 17.35 3.36 0.24
N ASN A 128 18.19 3.67 1.24
CA ASN A 128 18.30 5.01 1.84
C ASN A 128 18.71 6.05 0.76
N VAL A 129 18.35 5.82 -0.50
CA VAL A 129 18.43 6.81 -1.55
C VAL A 129 17.30 7.77 -1.21
N PRO A 130 17.59 9.06 -1.19
CA PRO A 130 16.63 10.05 -0.83
C PRO A 130 15.32 9.81 -1.59
N TRP A 131 14.20 9.66 -0.88
CA TRP A 131 13.08 10.57 -1.06
C TRP A 131 13.21 11.39 -2.36
N GLU A 132 12.91 10.76 -3.50
CA GLU A 132 12.37 11.50 -4.64
C GLU A 132 10.92 11.75 -4.31
N GLN A 133 10.75 12.56 -3.27
CA GLN A 133 9.60 13.41 -3.13
C GLN A 133 9.64 14.24 -4.41
N LEU A 134 8.86 13.82 -5.40
CA LEU A 134 8.37 14.78 -6.37
C LEU A 134 7.47 15.70 -5.55
N VAL A 135 8.11 16.69 -4.94
CA VAL A 135 7.47 17.77 -4.20
C VAL A 135 6.49 18.33 -5.22
N ALA A 136 5.21 18.05 -5.02
CA ALA A 136 4.19 18.89 -5.61
C ALA A 136 4.57 20.29 -5.17
N ASP A 137 4.90 21.17 -6.12
CA ASP A 137 5.38 22.53 -5.88
C ASP A 137 4.73 23.08 -4.62
N ASN A 138 5.57 23.52 -3.68
CA ASN A 138 5.43 23.66 -2.22
C ASN A 138 4.20 24.43 -1.66
N THR A 139 3.06 24.45 -2.36
CA THR A 139 1.82 25.16 -2.06
C THR A 139 0.62 24.43 -2.68
N GLU A 140 0.09 23.43 -1.94
CA GLU A 140 -1.23 22.76 -2.08
C GLU A 140 -1.51 21.76 -3.25
N PRO A 141 -2.44 20.77 -3.10
CA PRO A 141 -3.10 20.15 -1.93
C PRO A 141 -2.93 18.61 -1.86
N THR A 142 -3.47 17.98 -0.81
CA THR A 142 -3.63 16.53 -0.61
C THR A 142 -3.99 15.79 -1.91
N ILE A 143 -3.12 14.90 -2.38
CA ILE A 143 -3.40 14.06 -3.55
C ILE A 143 -4.54 13.09 -3.19
N TYR A 144 -5.64 13.15 -3.92
CA TYR A 144 -6.81 12.28 -3.70
C TYR A 144 -6.72 10.96 -4.48
N SER A 145 -5.98 10.96 -5.58
CA SER A 145 -5.83 9.77 -6.39
C SER A 145 -4.48 9.72 -7.07
N LEU A 146 -3.96 8.51 -7.14
CA LEU A 146 -2.74 8.12 -7.82
C LEU A 146 -3.10 7.01 -8.80
N CYS A 147 -2.62 7.08 -10.03
CA CYS A 147 -2.89 6.04 -11.02
C CYS A 147 -1.71 5.91 -11.99
N PHE A 148 -1.32 4.68 -12.30
CA PHE A 148 -0.39 4.44 -13.40
C PHE A 148 -1.12 4.63 -14.73
N ILE A 149 -0.45 5.24 -15.71
CA ILE A 149 -0.92 5.28 -17.12
C ILE A 149 0.04 4.58 -18.08
N SER A 150 1.19 4.13 -17.57
CA SER A 150 2.09 3.21 -18.26
C SER A 150 3.00 2.50 -17.23
N ALA A 151 3.99 1.74 -17.70
CA ALA A 151 5.01 1.14 -16.83
C ALA A 151 5.90 2.20 -16.15
N THR A 152 6.07 3.37 -16.78
CA THR A 152 6.99 4.44 -16.37
C THR A 152 6.28 5.77 -16.13
N TYR A 153 4.95 5.83 -16.17
CA TYR A 153 4.22 7.08 -15.98
C TYR A 153 3.11 6.94 -14.95
N LEU A 154 3.04 7.92 -14.07
CA LEU A 154 2.09 8.02 -12.97
C LEU A 154 1.39 9.38 -13.01
N VAL A 155 0.08 9.38 -12.80
CA VAL A 155 -0.72 10.59 -12.66
C VAL A 155 -1.13 10.74 -11.21
N SER A 156 -0.91 11.93 -10.65
CA SER A 156 -1.55 12.36 -9.40
C SER A 156 -2.74 13.27 -9.73
N LEU A 157 -3.81 13.13 -8.96
CA LEU A 157 -5.02 13.94 -9.07
C LEU A 157 -5.34 14.53 -7.70
N ASN A 158 -5.56 15.83 -7.67
CA ASN A 158 -6.22 16.52 -6.57
C ASN A 158 -7.49 17.22 -7.10
N THR A 159 -8.23 17.96 -6.26
CA THR A 159 -9.49 18.61 -6.68
C THR A 159 -9.29 19.68 -7.75
N ASN A 160 -8.10 20.27 -7.84
CA ASN A 160 -7.82 21.46 -8.63
C ASN A 160 -6.83 21.20 -9.79
N HIS A 161 -6.14 20.06 -9.78
CA HIS A 161 -4.99 19.80 -10.66
C HIS A 161 -4.77 18.30 -10.90
N ALA A 162 -4.22 18.00 -12.08
CA ALA A 162 -3.70 16.70 -12.46
C ALA A 162 -2.24 16.84 -12.90
N ALA A 163 -1.34 16.08 -12.29
CA ALA A 163 0.09 16.12 -12.62
C ALA A 163 0.52 14.77 -13.18
N LEU A 164 1.28 14.80 -14.28
CA LEU A 164 1.91 13.62 -14.89
C LEU A 164 3.38 13.57 -14.50
N TYR A 165 3.82 12.40 -14.04
CA TYR A 165 5.20 12.17 -13.62
C TYR A 165 5.79 10.96 -14.35
N GLU A 166 7.01 11.12 -14.81
CA GLU A 166 7.84 10.03 -15.33
C GLU A 166 8.58 9.37 -14.16
N LEU A 167 8.49 8.06 -14.07
CA LEU A 167 9.24 7.25 -13.13
C LEU A 167 10.52 6.81 -13.84
N GLY A 168 11.64 7.41 -13.47
CA GLY A 168 12.94 7.01 -13.98
C GLY A 168 13.35 5.58 -13.56
N PRO A 169 14.48 5.07 -14.10
CA PRO A 169 15.00 3.74 -13.77
C PRO A 169 15.40 3.58 -12.30
N ASP A 170 15.70 4.68 -11.60
CA ASP A 170 16.13 4.70 -10.19
C ASP A 170 15.06 5.25 -9.21
N GLY A 171 13.92 5.71 -9.73
CA GLY A 171 13.10 6.71 -9.03
C GLY A 171 12.86 7.89 -9.97
N ALA A 172 11.98 8.81 -9.61
CA ALA A 172 11.58 9.95 -10.44
C ALA A 172 12.34 11.23 -10.08
#